data_AF-A0A7J2V1M2-F1
#
_entry.id   AF-A0A7J2V1M2-F1
#
_cell.length_a   1.000
_cell.length_b   1.000
_cell.length_c   1.000
_cell.angle_alpha   90.00
_cell.angle_beta   90.00
_cell.angle_gamma   90.00
#
_symmetry.space_group_name_H-M   'P 1'
#
loop_
_entity.id
_entity.type
_entity.pdbx_description
1 polymer ?
#
loop_
_entity_poly.entity_id
_entity_poly.type
_entity_poly.pdbx_seq_one_letter_code
_entity_poly.pdbx_strand_id
1 'polypeptide(L)'
;MTKEAPEPYAAYRLMEELGEIMGHHDSMLKSLRAACIKVKKGSGSTDLIERRIQRARSIRGKVLLNLKAMERLAEHLDSELALEVSAMMVYIEMSATKDEKRYLTIAKKILGERGLQIDIEQDLGELEEIAEFARKISEKLAGRNL
;
A
#
# COMPACT_ATOMS: atom_id res chain seq x y z
N MET A 1 -20.47 21.43 -21.56
CA MET A 1 -19.65 20.50 -20.77
C MET A 1 -20.59 19.73 -19.86
N THR A 2 -20.97 18.53 -20.24
CA THR A 2 -21.74 17.63 -19.38
C THR A 2 -20.82 17.18 -18.24
N LYS A 3 -21.15 17.57 -17.01
CA LYS A 3 -20.58 16.93 -15.82
C LYS A 3 -21.05 15.48 -15.87
N GLU A 4 -20.16 14.57 -16.25
CA GLU A 4 -20.42 13.14 -16.10
C GLU A 4 -20.75 12.91 -14.63
N ALA A 5 -22.01 12.52 -14.35
CA ALA A 5 -22.37 12.06 -13.03
C ALA A 5 -21.43 10.89 -12.70
N PRO A 6 -20.76 10.88 -11.54
CA PRO A 6 -19.92 9.75 -11.15
C PRO A 6 -20.74 8.47 -11.29
N GLU A 7 -20.20 7.47 -12.00
CA GLU A 7 -20.88 6.18 -12.12
C GLU A 7 -21.27 5.69 -10.72
N PRO A 8 -22.54 5.35 -10.47
CA PRO A 8 -23.06 5.09 -9.12
C PRO A 8 -22.35 3.94 -8.39
N TYR A 9 -21.58 3.11 -9.11
CA TYR A 9 -20.82 1.97 -8.57
C TYR A 9 -19.30 2.14 -8.64
N ALA A 10 -18.79 3.30 -9.07
CA ALA A 10 -17.36 3.51 -9.25
C ALA A 10 -16.57 3.36 -7.94
N ALA A 11 -17.10 3.90 -6.83
CA ALA A 11 -16.45 3.81 -5.54
C ALA A 11 -16.43 2.38 -4.97
N TYR A 12 -17.53 1.63 -5.15
CA TYR A 12 -17.60 0.22 -4.76
C TYR A 12 -16.56 -0.63 -5.49
N ARG A 13 -16.47 -0.50 -6.82
CA ARG A 13 -15.47 -1.23 -7.61
C ARG A 13 -14.04 -0.87 -7.21
N LEU A 14 -13.77 0.41 -6.94
CA LEU A 14 -12.45 0.83 -6.44
C LEU A 14 -12.16 0.25 -5.06
N MET A 15 -13.16 0.14 -4.20
CA MET A 15 -13.00 -0.45 -2.87
C MET A 15 -12.74 -1.96 -2.95
N GLU A 16 -13.43 -2.69 -3.82
CA GLU A 16 -13.17 -4.10 -4.13
C GLU A 16 -11.75 -4.29 -4.67
N GLU A 17 -11.36 -3.50 -5.68
CA GLU A 17 -10.02 -3.54 -6.27
C GLU A 17 -8.94 -3.26 -5.21
N LEU A 18 -9.14 -2.25 -4.38
CA LEU A 18 -8.21 -1.93 -3.29
C LEU A 18 -8.13 -3.07 -2.27
N GLY A 19 -9.24 -3.72 -1.94
CA GLY A 19 -9.28 -4.91 -1.10
C GLY A 19 -8.43 -6.06 -1.66
N GLU A 20 -8.58 -6.36 -2.95
CA GLU A 20 -7.76 -7.39 -3.62
C GLU A 20 -6.27 -7.02 -3.64
N ILE A 21 -5.95 -5.76 -3.95
CA ILE A 21 -4.57 -5.26 -3.96
C ILE A 21 -3.95 -5.40 -2.56
N MET A 22 -4.68 -5.05 -1.50
CA MET A 22 -4.19 -5.16 -0.13
C MET A 22 -4.03 -6.62 0.32
N GLY A 23 -4.91 -7.53 -0.12
CA GLY A 23 -4.72 -8.97 0.10
C GLY A 23 -3.43 -9.49 -0.55
N HIS A 24 -3.13 -9.04 -1.77
CA HIS A 24 -1.86 -9.36 -2.43
C HIS A 24 -0.65 -8.73 -1.73
N HIS A 25 -0.80 -7.50 -1.21
CA HIS A 25 0.23 -6.80 -0.45
C HIS A 25 0.63 -7.56 0.80
N ASP A 26 -0.32 -7.96 1.64
CA ASP A 26 -0.06 -8.72 2.87
C ASP A 26 0.63 -10.06 2.59
N SER A 27 0.15 -10.80 1.59
CA SER A 27 0.76 -12.06 1.16
C SER A 27 2.20 -11.86 0.65
N MET A 28 2.45 -10.77 -0.06
CA MET A 28 3.77 -10.39 -0.53
C MET A 28 4.70 -10.03 0.64
N LEU A 29 4.25 -9.25 1.63
CA LEU A 29 5.04 -8.89 2.80
C LEU A 29 5.42 -10.11 3.65
N LYS A 30 4.47 -11.03 3.86
CA LYS A 30 4.74 -12.33 4.52
C LYS A 30 5.81 -13.11 3.76
N SER A 31 5.73 -13.13 2.43
CA SER A 31 6.72 -13.79 1.58
C SER A 31 8.09 -13.12 1.61
N LEU A 32 8.15 -11.78 1.62
CA LEU A 32 9.40 -11.01 1.74
C LEU A 32 10.07 -11.29 3.08
N ARG A 33 9.30 -11.24 4.18
CA ARG A 33 9.79 -11.59 5.52
C ARG A 33 10.40 -12.99 5.55
N ALA A 34 9.70 -13.98 4.99
CA ALA A 34 10.19 -15.36 4.94
C ALA A 34 11.50 -15.47 4.13
N ALA A 35 11.61 -14.77 3.00
CA ALA A 35 12.83 -14.73 2.20
C ALA A 35 14.01 -14.13 3.00
N CYS A 36 13.79 -12.99 3.65
CA CYS A 36 14.76 -12.34 4.55
C CYS A 36 15.25 -13.31 5.65
N ILE A 37 14.34 -14.01 6.32
CA ILE A 37 14.69 -14.98 7.37
C ILE A 37 15.56 -16.12 6.80
N LYS A 38 15.23 -16.66 5.62
CA LYS A 38 16.01 -17.73 5.00
C LYS A 38 17.42 -17.28 4.62
N VAL A 39 17.56 -16.10 4.02
CA VAL A 39 18.90 -15.54 3.67
C VAL A 39 19.73 -15.27 4.93
N LYS A 40 19.11 -14.73 5.99
CA LYS A 40 19.78 -14.54 7.28
C LYS A 40 20.29 -15.86 7.87
N LYS A 41 19.55 -16.95 7.71
CA LYS A 41 19.93 -18.31 8.16
C LYS A 41 20.90 -19.03 7.20
N GLY A 42 21.26 -18.43 6.07
CA GLY A 42 22.15 -19.04 5.07
C GLY A 42 21.50 -20.12 4.19
N SER A 43 20.18 -20.29 4.25
CA SER A 43 19.45 -21.29 3.46
C SER A 43 18.56 -20.67 2.36
N GLY A 44 18.67 -19.37 2.15
CA GLY A 44 17.88 -18.61 1.17
C GLY A 44 18.73 -17.95 0.09
N SER A 45 18.06 -17.43 -0.93
CA SER A 45 18.66 -16.69 -2.05
C SER A 45 18.34 -15.19 -1.94
N THR A 46 19.34 -14.35 -2.19
CA THR A 46 19.22 -12.89 -2.26
C THR A 46 18.32 -12.46 -3.42
N ASP A 47 18.37 -13.13 -4.57
CA ASP A 47 17.51 -12.86 -5.72
C ASP A 47 16.03 -13.01 -5.38
N LEU A 48 15.70 -13.92 -4.45
CA LEU A 48 14.32 -14.05 -3.99
C LEU A 48 13.86 -12.80 -3.22
N ILE A 49 14.73 -12.18 -2.42
CA ILE A 49 14.42 -10.92 -1.73
C ILE A 49 14.20 -9.82 -2.77
N GLU A 50 15.12 -9.67 -3.72
CA GLU A 50 15.02 -8.64 -4.77
C GLU A 50 13.73 -8.77 -5.59
N ARG A 51 13.38 -10.00 -6.03
CA ARG A 51 12.11 -10.25 -6.73
C ARG A 51 10.89 -9.85 -5.89
N ARG A 52 10.93 -10.04 -4.57
CA ARG A 52 9.83 -9.65 -3.68
C ARG A 52 9.76 -8.13 -3.52
N ILE A 53 10.89 -7.44 -3.43
CA ILE A 53 10.94 -5.96 -3.43
C ILE A 53 10.36 -5.40 -4.75
N GLN A 54 10.73 -5.95 -5.90
CA GLN A 54 10.18 -5.52 -7.19
C GLN A 54 8.66 -5.74 -7.26
N ARG A 55 8.16 -6.85 -6.70
CA ARG A 55 6.72 -7.09 -6.60
C ARG A 55 6.04 -6.10 -5.66
N ALA A 56 6.69 -5.71 -4.56
CA ALA A 56 6.20 -4.69 -3.65
C ALA A 56 6.02 -3.34 -4.37
N ARG A 57 7.02 -2.92 -5.15
CA ARG A 57 6.96 -1.72 -6.01
C ARG A 57 5.75 -1.73 -6.94
N SER A 58 5.52 -2.83 -7.65
CA SER A 58 4.36 -2.95 -8.54
C SER A 58 3.02 -2.85 -7.79
N ILE A 59 2.93 -3.42 -6.59
CA ILE A 59 1.70 -3.36 -5.77
C ILE A 59 1.48 -1.93 -5.26
N ARG A 60 2.52 -1.27 -4.72
CA ARG A 60 2.43 0.12 -4.27
C ARG A 60 1.92 1.06 -5.36
N GLY A 61 2.41 0.90 -6.59
CA GLY A 61 1.92 1.70 -7.72
C GLY A 61 0.41 1.56 -7.93
N LYS A 62 -0.13 0.35 -7.78
CA LYS A 62 -1.59 0.09 -7.87
C LYS A 62 -2.36 0.67 -6.70
N VAL A 63 -1.83 0.56 -5.49
CA VAL A 63 -2.41 1.18 -4.28
C VAL A 63 -2.51 2.69 -4.50
N LEU A 64 -1.41 3.34 -4.87
CA LEU A 64 -1.36 4.80 -5.06
C LEU A 64 -2.36 5.29 -6.13
N LEU A 65 -2.46 4.58 -7.25
CA LEU A 65 -3.44 4.89 -8.29
C LEU A 65 -4.88 4.79 -7.77
N ASN A 66 -5.20 3.73 -7.02
CA ASN A 66 -6.52 3.54 -6.43
C ASN A 66 -6.84 4.59 -5.37
N LEU A 67 -5.87 4.95 -4.52
CA LEU A 67 -6.04 6.04 -3.54
C LEU A 67 -6.33 7.38 -4.22
N LYS A 68 -5.57 7.72 -5.28
CA LYS A 68 -5.80 8.94 -6.07
C LYS A 68 -7.18 8.98 -6.73
N ALA A 69 -7.72 7.81 -7.11
CA ALA A 69 -9.08 7.71 -7.64
C ALA A 69 -10.13 7.86 -6.52
N MET A 70 -9.95 7.15 -5.40
CA MET A 70 -10.84 7.21 -4.23
C MET A 70 -10.93 8.62 -3.63
N GLU A 71 -9.82 9.36 -3.60
CA GLU A 71 -9.76 10.74 -3.10
C GLU A 71 -10.69 11.71 -3.84
N ARG A 72 -11.01 11.42 -5.10
CA ARG A 72 -11.95 12.21 -5.92
C ARG A 72 -13.42 11.88 -5.61
N LEU A 73 -13.67 10.70 -5.06
CA LEU A 73 -15.01 10.18 -4.79
C LEU A 73 -15.41 10.28 -3.31
N ALA A 74 -14.44 10.45 -2.40
CA ALA A 74 -14.63 10.43 -0.95
C ALA A 74 -15.78 11.32 -0.43
N GLU A 75 -16.00 12.49 -1.05
CA GLU A 75 -17.05 13.43 -0.65
C GLU A 75 -18.48 12.96 -0.98
N HIS A 76 -18.63 11.99 -1.88
CA HIS A 76 -19.91 11.57 -2.46
C HIS A 76 -20.37 10.17 -2.03
N LEU A 77 -19.66 9.52 -1.09
CA LEU A 77 -19.98 8.17 -0.64
C LEU A 77 -21.23 8.14 0.25
N ASP A 78 -22.02 7.08 0.23
CA ASP A 78 -22.99 6.83 1.30
C ASP A 78 -22.27 6.49 2.63
N SER A 79 -23.02 6.49 3.73
CA SER A 79 -22.44 6.33 5.08
C SER A 79 -21.82 4.95 5.32
N GLU A 80 -22.36 3.89 4.72
CA GLU A 80 -21.85 2.53 4.90
C GLU A 80 -20.51 2.38 4.18
N LEU A 81 -20.46 2.75 2.90
CA LEU A 81 -19.23 2.71 2.12
C LEU A 81 -18.18 3.69 2.66
N ALA A 82 -18.58 4.86 3.16
CA ALA A 82 -17.66 5.79 3.81
C ALA A 82 -16.94 5.17 5.02
N LEU A 83 -17.64 4.35 5.81
CA LEU A 83 -17.06 3.66 6.96
C LEU A 83 -16.04 2.61 6.52
N GLU A 84 -16.37 1.81 5.49
CA GLU A 84 -15.47 0.80 4.94
C GLU A 84 -14.21 1.42 4.34
N VAL A 85 -14.37 2.49 3.55
CA VAL A 85 -13.23 3.23 2.98
C VAL A 85 -12.36 3.80 4.09
N SER A 86 -12.96 4.40 5.12
CA SER A 86 -12.21 4.94 6.28
C SER A 86 -11.40 3.84 6.98
N ALA A 87 -11.99 2.67 7.23
CA ALA A 87 -11.28 1.54 7.82
C ALA A 87 -10.09 1.08 6.97
N MET A 88 -10.25 1.02 5.64
CA MET A 88 -9.18 0.67 4.72
C MET A 88 -8.06 1.72 4.69
N MET A 89 -8.41 3.01 4.71
CA MET A 89 -7.41 4.09 4.75
C MET A 89 -6.57 4.01 6.03
N VAL A 90 -7.22 3.81 7.18
CA VAL A 90 -6.52 3.62 8.46
C VAL A 90 -5.61 2.40 8.40
N TYR A 91 -6.06 1.28 7.83
CA TYR A 91 -5.23 0.09 7.67
C TYR A 91 -3.99 0.38 6.80
N ILE A 92 -4.16 1.07 5.67
CA ILE A 92 -3.06 1.41 4.76
C ILE A 92 -2.05 2.34 5.46
N GLU A 93 -2.51 3.42 6.08
CA GLU A 93 -1.67 4.41 6.77
C GLU A 93 -0.96 3.82 7.99
N MET A 94 -1.71 3.13 8.86
CA MET A 94 -1.22 2.78 10.19
C MET A 94 -0.53 1.43 10.25
N SER A 95 -0.78 0.54 9.28
CA SER A 95 -0.27 -0.83 9.29
C SER A 95 0.52 -1.15 8.02
N ALA A 96 -0.12 -1.14 6.85
CA ALA A 96 0.49 -1.70 5.64
C ALA A 96 1.77 -0.96 5.21
N THR A 97 1.73 0.38 5.20
CA THR A 97 2.90 1.20 4.85
C THR A 97 4.04 1.06 5.86
N LYS A 98 3.71 1.00 7.16
CA LYS A 98 4.71 0.83 8.24
C LYS A 98 5.38 -0.54 8.19
N ASP A 99 4.61 -1.60 7.95
CA ASP A 99 5.15 -2.95 7.83
C ASP A 99 6.05 -3.09 6.60
N GLU A 100 5.66 -2.52 5.46
CA GLU A 100 6.52 -2.51 4.28
C GLU A 100 7.82 -1.72 4.52
N LYS A 101 7.74 -0.51 5.09
CA LYS A 101 8.93 0.29 5.47
C LYS A 101 9.89 -0.51 6.35
N ARG A 102 9.35 -1.22 7.34
CA ARG A 102 10.13 -2.11 8.22
C ARG A 102 10.79 -3.24 7.43
N TYR A 103 10.07 -3.94 6.57
CA TYR A 103 10.63 -5.07 5.82
C TYR A 103 11.63 -4.65 4.74
N LEU A 104 11.44 -3.50 4.09
CA LEU A 104 12.43 -2.93 3.16
C LEU A 104 13.73 -2.58 3.89
N THR A 105 13.62 -1.98 5.09
CA THR A 105 14.80 -1.68 5.92
C THR A 105 15.56 -2.95 6.33
N ILE A 106 14.82 -3.99 6.72
CA ILE A 106 15.42 -5.30 7.04
C ILE A 106 16.07 -5.91 5.81
N ALA A 107 15.41 -5.86 4.66
CA ALA A 107 15.94 -6.40 3.41
C ALA A 107 17.24 -5.67 3.00
N LYS A 108 17.27 -4.34 3.06
CA LYS A 108 18.47 -3.52 2.80
C LYS A 108 19.63 -3.94 3.68
N LYS A 109 19.38 -4.12 4.99
CA LYS A 109 20.41 -4.58 5.92
C LYS A 109 20.93 -5.97 5.56
N ILE A 110 20.03 -6.94 5.32
CA ILE A 110 20.42 -8.32 5.02
C ILE A 110 21.18 -8.43 3.70
N LEU A 111 20.75 -7.71 2.66
CA LEU A 111 21.44 -7.68 1.38
C LEU A 111 22.81 -7.00 1.50
N GLY A 112 22.89 -5.90 2.27
CA GLY A 112 24.16 -5.23 2.58
C GLY A 112 25.18 -6.13 3.28
N GLU A 113 24.72 -6.95 4.26
CA GLU A 113 25.56 -7.97 4.92
C GLU A 113 26.06 -9.06 3.95
N ARG A 114 25.44 -9.21 2.79
CA ARG A 114 25.84 -10.12 1.70
C ARG A 114 26.61 -9.44 0.58
N GLY A 115 26.99 -8.17 0.75
CA GLY A 115 27.74 -7.39 -0.24
C GLY A 115 26.88 -6.82 -1.39
N LEU A 116 25.55 -6.88 -1.28
CA LEU A 116 24.63 -6.31 -2.26
C LEU A 116 24.15 -4.94 -1.79
N GLN A 117 24.21 -3.96 -2.67
CA GLN A 117 23.63 -2.64 -2.42
C GLN A 117 22.25 -2.56 -3.06
N ILE A 118 21.25 -2.20 -2.25
CA ILE A 118 19.94 -1.82 -2.74
C ILE A 118 19.63 -0.39 -2.32
N ASP A 119 19.15 0.39 -3.27
CA ASP A 119 18.54 1.69 -3.00
C ASP A 119 17.05 1.49 -2.70
N ILE A 120 16.61 2.07 -1.58
CA ILE A 120 15.22 2.07 -1.13
C ILE A 120 14.69 3.48 -0.86
N GLU A 121 15.47 4.53 -1.11
CA GLU A 121 15.04 5.90 -0.76
C GLU A 121 13.76 6.29 -1.49
N GLN A 122 13.68 5.98 -2.78
CA GLN A 122 12.44 6.14 -3.55
C GLN A 122 11.29 5.29 -2.98
N ASP A 123 11.56 4.03 -2.59
CA ASP A 123 10.53 3.16 -2.02
C ASP A 123 9.95 3.74 -0.72
N LEU A 124 10.80 4.36 0.12
CA LEU A 124 10.38 4.99 1.36
C LEU A 124 9.56 6.26 1.11
N GLY A 125 9.95 7.08 0.13
CA GLY A 125 9.19 8.26 -0.27
C GLY A 125 7.80 7.90 -0.81
N GLU A 126 7.70 6.87 -1.64
CA GLU A 126 6.39 6.39 -2.16
C GLU A 126 5.47 5.87 -1.06
N LEU A 127 6.02 5.21 -0.02
CA LEU A 127 5.25 4.77 1.13
C LEU A 127 4.72 5.94 1.96
N GLU A 128 5.49 7.03 2.06
CA GLU A 128 5.06 8.26 2.71
C GLU A 128 3.96 8.95 1.90
N GLU A 129 4.08 9.02 0.56
CA GLU A 129 3.02 9.51 -0.32
C GLU A 129 1.72 8.71 -0.16
N ILE A 130 1.79 7.37 -0.12
CA ILE A 130 0.62 6.51 0.10
C ILE A 130 -0.05 6.80 1.45
N ALA A 131 0.75 6.94 2.52
CA ALA A 131 0.23 7.25 3.85
C ALA A 131 -0.44 8.63 3.90
N GLU A 132 0.12 9.62 3.22
CA GLU A 132 -0.46 10.97 3.10
C GLU A 132 -1.79 10.95 2.34
N PHE A 133 -1.89 10.22 1.23
CA PHE A 133 -3.16 10.07 0.51
C PHE A 133 -4.23 9.39 1.37
N ALA A 134 -3.87 8.31 2.06
CA ALA A 134 -4.80 7.61 2.96
C ALA A 134 -5.32 8.55 4.07
N ARG A 135 -4.42 9.33 4.69
CA ARG A 135 -4.80 10.33 5.71
C ARG A 135 -5.75 11.39 5.14
N LYS A 136 -5.41 11.95 3.98
CA LYS A 136 -6.23 12.98 3.30
C LYS A 136 -7.65 12.48 3.01
N ILE A 137 -7.79 11.22 2.59
CA ILE A 137 -9.10 10.61 2.35
C ILE A 137 -9.87 10.47 3.67
N SER A 138 -9.22 9.97 4.72
CA SER A 138 -9.84 9.85 6.06
C SER A 138 -10.30 11.21 6.61
N GLU A 139 -9.51 12.26 6.44
CA GLU A 139 -9.86 13.63 6.85
C GLU A 139 -11.09 14.16 6.10
N LYS A 140 -11.17 13.96 4.78
CA LYS A 140 -12.36 14.32 3.99
C LYS A 140 -13.61 13.60 4.48
N LEU A 141 -13.49 12.31 4.83
CA LEU A 141 -14.61 11.53 5.34
C LEU A 141 -15.03 11.96 6.75
N ALA A 142 -14.08 12.25 7.63
CA ALA A 142 -14.36 12.71 8.99
C ALA A 142 -15.04 14.08 9.01
N GLY A 143 -14.66 14.99 8.10
CA GLY A 143 -15.28 16.30 7.94
C GLY A 143 -16.76 16.27 7.50
N ARG A 144 -17.31 15.11 7.13
CA ARG A 144 -18.74 14.92 6.83
C ARG A 144 -19.60 14.64 8.07
N ASN A 145 -18.97 14.27 9.18
CA ASN A 145 -19.65 13.94 10.44
C ASN A 145 -19.75 15.15 11.41
N LEU A 146 -19.36 16.35 10.97
CA LEU A 146 -19.50 17.63 11.66
C LEU A 146 -20.55 18.49 10.95
#